data_AF-A0A2V8UMM5-F1
#
_entry.id   AF-A0A2V8UMM5-F1
#
_cell.length_a   1.000
_cell.length_b   1.000
_cell.length_c   1.000
_cell.angle_alpha   90.00
_cell.angle_beta   90.00
_cell.angle_gamma   90.00
#
_symmetry.space_group_name_H-M   'P 1'
#
loop_
_entity.id
_entity.type
_entity.pdbx_description
1 polymer ?
#
loop_
_entity_poly.entity_id
_entity_poly.type
_entity_poly.pdbx_seq_one_letter_code
_entity_poly.pdbx_strand_id
1 'polypeptide(L)'
;MSQAISGHEPTEQEIGVKPAPEAKSEKRARAGDTRSVKVDIAKLDYLLDMVGEMVIAQSMIRHDPEIEKVSTPRLLRNFSQLESIAERIQKTAMSMRVVPVRVLFQKMARLVRDLSRKHRKQVDFETS
;
A
#
# COMPACT_ATOMS: atom_id res chain seq x y z
N MET A 1 52.68 66.69 19.85
CA MET A 1 53.63 65.56 19.99
C MET A 1 52.91 64.44 20.74
N SER A 2 53.00 63.21 20.20
CA SER A 2 52.53 61.89 20.70
C SER A 2 51.06 61.73 21.08
N GLN A 3 50.21 60.98 20.35
CA GLN A 3 50.19 59.51 20.10
C GLN A 3 50.21 58.64 21.38
N ALA A 4 49.13 57.91 21.65
CA ALA A 4 49.07 56.44 21.53
C ALA A 4 47.64 55.91 21.84
N ILE A 5 47.38 54.71 21.32
CA ILE A 5 46.11 54.03 21.02
C ILE A 5 45.88 52.82 21.95
N SER A 6 44.63 52.30 21.91
CA SER A 6 44.23 50.88 22.12
C SER A 6 44.12 50.37 23.58
N GLY A 7 43.11 49.59 24.00
CA GLY A 7 41.98 48.98 23.28
C GLY A 7 41.09 48.12 24.19
N HIS A 8 39.88 47.85 23.68
CA HIS A 8 38.98 46.68 23.81
C HIS A 8 38.54 46.10 25.19
N GLU A 9 37.26 46.37 25.52
CA GLU A 9 36.11 45.48 25.88
C GLU A 9 36.35 43.95 26.12
N PRO A 10 35.54 43.26 26.97
CA PRO A 10 34.14 42.98 26.62
C PRO A 10 33.07 42.85 27.73
N THR A 11 31.85 42.90 27.18
CA THR A 11 30.43 42.74 27.56
C THR A 11 30.04 41.56 28.46
N GLU A 12 28.85 41.69 29.10
CA GLU A 12 27.77 40.69 29.38
C GLU A 12 27.20 40.88 30.80
N GLN A 13 25.89 40.82 31.12
CA GLN A 13 24.68 40.34 30.45
C GLN A 13 23.48 40.82 31.32
N GLU A 14 22.43 41.39 30.72
CA GLU A 14 21.14 41.61 31.40
C GLU A 14 20.11 40.56 30.99
N ILE A 15 19.48 40.02 32.04
CA ILE A 15 18.31 39.15 32.14
C ILE A 15 17.07 39.67 31.38
N GLY A 16 16.39 38.78 30.67
CA GLY A 16 15.09 39.05 30.05
C GLY A 16 14.30 37.79 29.72
N VAL A 17 13.51 37.30 30.68
CA VAL A 17 12.56 36.19 30.50
C VAL A 17 11.30 36.70 29.79
N LYS A 18 10.95 36.09 28.65
CA LYS A 18 9.60 36.16 28.05
C LYS A 18 9.21 34.75 27.55
N PRO A 19 7.98 34.27 27.82
CA PRO A 19 7.62 32.86 27.64
C PRO A 19 7.28 32.53 26.18
N ALA A 20 7.80 31.41 25.69
CA ALA A 20 7.54 30.86 24.36
C ALA A 20 6.26 30.00 24.34
N PRO A 21 5.53 29.95 23.21
CA PRO A 21 4.17 29.44 23.13
C PRO A 21 4.09 27.91 23.17
N GLU A 22 2.99 27.43 23.75
CA GLU A 22 2.58 26.03 23.89
C GLU A 22 2.78 25.23 22.59
N ALA A 23 3.68 24.24 22.68
CA ALA A 23 3.78 23.18 21.69
C ALA A 23 2.48 22.39 21.70
N LYS A 24 1.72 22.54 20.61
CA LYS A 24 0.52 21.76 20.31
C LYS A 24 0.83 20.28 20.49
N SER A 25 0.11 19.68 21.44
CA SER A 25 -0.06 18.26 21.61
C SER A 25 -0.33 17.60 20.24
N GLU A 26 0.68 16.93 19.70
CA GLU A 26 0.47 15.91 18.69
C GLU A 26 -0.26 14.76 19.38
N LYS A 27 -1.60 14.82 19.36
CA LYS A 27 -2.44 13.62 19.35
C LYS A 27 -2.07 12.84 18.10
N ARG A 28 -0.97 12.08 18.17
CA ARG A 28 -0.70 10.98 17.25
C ARG A 28 -1.80 9.98 17.51
N ALA A 29 -2.85 10.10 16.71
CA ALA A 29 -3.96 9.18 16.67
C ALA A 29 -3.39 7.76 16.73
N ARG A 30 -3.82 7.00 17.73
CA ARG A 30 -3.75 5.54 17.71
C ARG A 30 -4.65 5.08 16.57
N ALA A 31 -4.20 5.29 15.33
CA ALA A 31 -4.72 4.56 14.18
C ALA A 31 -4.35 3.11 14.45
N GLY A 32 -5.37 2.24 14.51
CA GLY A 32 -5.19 0.81 14.73
C GLY A 32 -4.06 0.29 13.85
N ASP A 33 -3.13 -0.41 14.49
CA ASP A 33 -1.90 -0.93 13.90
C ASP A 33 -2.26 -1.94 12.81
N THR A 34 -2.50 -1.44 11.60
CA THR A 34 -2.71 -2.25 10.42
C THR A 34 -1.35 -2.78 10.01
N ARG A 35 -0.99 -3.93 10.59
CA ARG A 35 0.18 -4.70 10.17
C ARG A 35 0.05 -5.02 8.69
N SER A 36 0.87 -4.37 7.88
CA SER A 36 0.96 -4.58 6.44
C SER A 36 2.14 -5.48 6.12
N VAL A 37 1.95 -6.40 5.17
CA VAL A 37 2.99 -7.30 4.67
C VAL A 37 3.17 -7.03 3.19
N LYS A 38 4.41 -6.79 2.76
CA LYS A 38 4.75 -6.65 1.34
C LYS A 38 4.93 -8.04 0.75
N VAL A 39 4.17 -8.33 -0.29
CA VAL A 39 4.25 -9.57 -1.05
C VAL A 39 4.58 -9.22 -2.50
N ASP A 40 5.47 -9.98 -3.12
CA ASP A 40 5.77 -9.84 -4.54
C ASP A 40 4.52 -10.22 -5.36
N ILE A 41 4.22 -9.41 -6.39
CA ILE A 41 3.11 -9.65 -7.31
C ILE A 41 3.24 -11.05 -7.95
N ALA A 42 4.45 -11.48 -8.30
CA ALA A 42 4.67 -12.81 -8.88
C ALA A 42 4.21 -13.96 -7.98
N LYS A 43 4.27 -13.79 -6.65
CA LYS A 43 3.80 -14.80 -5.69
C LYS A 43 2.27 -14.84 -5.61
N LEU A 44 1.61 -13.67 -5.75
CA LEU A 44 0.15 -13.62 -5.85
C LEU A 44 -0.34 -14.25 -7.16
N ASP A 45 0.40 -14.04 -8.24
CA ASP A 45 0.12 -14.63 -9.55
C ASP A 45 0.22 -16.15 -9.49
N TYR A 46 1.32 -16.67 -8.95
CA TYR A 46 1.51 -18.10 -8.74
C TYR A 46 0.43 -18.72 -7.83
N LEU A 47 -0.02 -17.99 -6.80
CA LEU A 47 -1.13 -18.43 -5.95
C LEU A 47 -2.44 -18.55 -6.75
N LEU A 48 -2.72 -17.60 -7.65
CA LEU A 48 -3.90 -17.65 -8.51
C LEU A 48 -3.86 -18.82 -9.50
N ASP A 49 -2.69 -19.11 -10.07
CA ASP A 49 -2.50 -20.26 -10.95
C ASP A 49 -2.79 -21.57 -10.22
N MET A 50 -2.20 -21.76 -9.02
CA MET A 50 -2.46 -22.93 -8.19
C MET A 50 -3.93 -23.08 -7.80
N VAL A 51 -4.59 -21.97 -7.44
CA VAL A 51 -6.03 -22.00 -7.12
C VAL A 51 -6.85 -22.34 -8.35
N GLY A 52 -6.47 -21.84 -9.53
CA GLY A 52 -7.11 -22.17 -10.80
C GLY A 52 -7.00 -23.65 -11.14
N GLU A 53 -5.79 -24.21 -11.08
CA GLU A 53 -5.55 -25.65 -11.29
C GLU A 53 -6.31 -26.51 -10.28
N MET A 54 -6.37 -26.08 -9.02
CA MET A 54 -7.14 -26.75 -7.97
C MET A 54 -8.64 -26.79 -8.30
N VAL A 55 -9.22 -25.68 -8.75
CA VAL A 55 -10.65 -25.61 -9.13
C VAL A 55 -10.94 -26.49 -10.34
N ILE A 56 -10.03 -26.56 -11.31
CA ILE A 56 -10.16 -27.46 -12.47
C ILE A 56 -10.14 -28.92 -12.02
N ALA A 57 -9.17 -29.31 -11.19
CA ALA A 57 -9.06 -30.68 -10.67
C ALA A 57 -10.30 -31.08 -9.85
N GLN A 58 -10.84 -30.15 -9.05
CA GLN A 58 -12.08 -30.39 -8.29
C GLN A 58 -13.29 -30.60 -9.23
N SER A 59 -13.41 -29.80 -10.29
CA SER A 59 -14.47 -29.95 -11.28
C SER A 59 -14.38 -31.30 -11.99
N MET A 60 -13.17 -31.74 -12.35
CA MET A 60 -12.96 -33.08 -12.93
C MET A 60 -13.44 -34.19 -11.99
N ILE A 61 -13.10 -34.13 -10.71
CA ILE A 61 -13.53 -35.14 -9.72
C ILE A 61 -15.05 -35.12 -9.52
N ARG A 62 -15.67 -33.93 -9.47
CA ARG A 62 -17.12 -33.80 -9.28
C ARG A 62 -17.91 -34.36 -10.45
N HIS A 63 -17.38 -34.23 -11.67
CA HIS A 63 -18.02 -34.71 -12.89
C HIS A 63 -17.52 -36.09 -13.34
N ASP A 64 -16.70 -36.76 -12.52
CA ASP A 64 -16.23 -38.11 -12.79
C ASP A 64 -17.41 -39.10 -12.65
N PRO A 65 -17.78 -39.85 -13.71
CA PRO A 65 -18.87 -40.82 -13.67
C PRO A 65 -18.67 -41.94 -12.65
N GLU A 66 -17.43 -42.27 -12.29
CA GLU A 66 -17.15 -43.27 -11.26
C GLU A 66 -17.42 -42.71 -9.87
N ILE A 67 -17.07 -41.45 -9.62
CA ILE A 67 -17.40 -40.77 -8.37
C ILE A 67 -18.91 -40.63 -8.23
N GLU A 68 -19.62 -40.29 -9.30
CA GLU A 68 -21.09 -40.16 -9.28
C GLU A 68 -21.77 -41.46 -8.84
N LYS A 69 -21.29 -42.62 -9.33
CA LYS A 69 -21.83 -43.95 -8.97
C LYS A 69 -21.59 -44.35 -7.51
N VAL A 70 -20.53 -43.85 -6.89
CA VAL A 70 -20.12 -44.21 -5.51
C VAL A 70 -20.46 -43.09 -4.52
N SER A 71 -20.99 -41.97 -5.01
CA SER A 71 -21.19 -40.77 -4.21
C SER A 71 -22.27 -40.94 -3.14
N THR A 72 -21.86 -40.80 -1.88
CA THR A 72 -22.80 -40.73 -0.76
C THR A 72 -23.24 -39.28 -0.54
N PRO A 73 -24.44 -39.02 0.04
CA PRO A 73 -24.87 -37.67 0.38
C PRO A 73 -23.88 -36.92 1.28
N ARG A 74 -23.12 -37.64 2.11
CA ARG A 74 -22.04 -37.07 2.93
C ARG A 74 -20.86 -36.63 2.07
N LEU A 75 -20.44 -37.45 1.12
CA LEU A 75 -19.34 -37.13 0.21
C LEU A 75 -19.68 -35.91 -0.65
N LEU A 76 -20.89 -35.83 -1.19
CA LEU A 76 -21.37 -34.67 -1.97
C LEU A 76 -21.34 -33.38 -1.14
N ARG A 77 -21.79 -33.42 0.12
CA ARG A 77 -21.69 -32.27 1.03
C ARG A 77 -20.25 -31.83 1.27
N ASN A 78 -19.33 -32.78 1.46
CA ASN A 78 -17.92 -32.46 1.65
C ASN A 78 -17.31 -31.80 0.40
N PHE A 79 -17.65 -32.28 -0.81
CA PHE A 79 -17.23 -31.65 -2.06
C PHE A 79 -17.78 -30.24 -2.21
N SER A 80 -19.07 -30.01 -1.96
CA SER A 80 -19.65 -28.66 -2.00
C SER A 80 -19.01 -27.71 -0.98
N GLN A 81 -18.63 -28.20 0.20
CA GLN A 81 -17.91 -27.39 1.17
C GLN A 81 -16.51 -27.03 0.67
N LEU A 82 -15.80 -27.97 0.03
CA LEU A 82 -14.50 -27.73 -0.57
C LEU A 82 -14.58 -26.68 -1.70
N GLU A 83 -15.59 -26.79 -2.58
CA GLU A 83 -15.85 -25.81 -3.65
C GLU A 83 -16.09 -24.41 -3.07
N SER A 84 -16.90 -24.30 -2.02
CA SER A 84 -17.16 -23.00 -1.37
C SER A 84 -15.90 -22.38 -0.77
N ILE A 85 -15.02 -23.20 -0.19
CA ILE A 85 -13.72 -22.72 0.34
C ILE A 85 -12.82 -22.25 -0.80
N ALA A 86 -12.73 -23.03 -1.89
CA ALA A 86 -11.94 -22.68 -3.07
C ALA A 86 -12.40 -21.36 -3.70
N GLU A 87 -13.72 -21.18 -3.86
CA GLU A 87 -14.30 -19.93 -4.39
C GLU A 87 -13.97 -18.73 -3.50
N ARG A 88 -14.03 -18.88 -2.17
CA ARG A 88 -13.64 -17.83 -1.21
C ARG A 88 -12.17 -17.46 -1.31
N ILE A 89 -11.29 -18.46 -1.47
CA ILE A 89 -9.85 -18.22 -1.69
C ILE A 89 -9.64 -17.47 -3.00
N GLN A 90 -10.25 -17.91 -4.10
CA GLN A 90 -10.14 -17.27 -5.40
C GLN A 90 -10.60 -15.79 -5.34
N LYS A 91 -11.77 -15.52 -4.75
CA LYS A 91 -12.29 -14.15 -4.58
C LYS A 91 -11.35 -13.27 -3.76
N THR A 92 -10.82 -13.82 -2.66
CA THR A 92 -9.89 -13.11 -1.77
C THR A 92 -8.58 -12.80 -2.51
N ALA A 93 -8.01 -13.78 -3.19
CA ALA A 93 -6.78 -13.60 -3.97
C ALA A 93 -6.94 -12.59 -5.12
N MET A 94 -8.08 -12.63 -5.83
CA MET A 94 -8.41 -11.63 -6.85
C MET A 94 -8.52 -10.22 -6.26
N SER A 95 -9.11 -10.07 -5.07
CA SER A 95 -9.20 -8.77 -4.40
C SER A 95 -7.84 -8.21 -3.95
N MET A 96 -6.86 -9.07 -3.67
CA MET A 96 -5.50 -8.65 -3.31
C MET A 96 -4.71 -8.08 -4.51
N ARG A 97 -5.11 -8.39 -5.75
CA ARG A 97 -4.42 -7.94 -6.98
C ARG A 97 -4.74 -6.51 -7.39
N VAL A 98 -5.56 -5.78 -6.63
CA VAL A 98 -5.92 -4.39 -6.96
C VAL A 98 -4.74 -3.46 -6.69
N VAL A 99 -4.03 -3.07 -7.75
CA VAL A 99 -3.02 -2.01 -7.68
C VAL A 99 -3.75 -0.65 -7.79
N PRO A 100 -3.57 0.28 -6.84
CA PRO A 100 -4.22 1.58 -6.92
C PRO A 100 -3.77 2.36 -8.16
N VAL A 101 -4.71 2.70 -9.06
CA VAL A 101 -4.46 3.51 -10.27
C VAL A 101 -3.88 4.90 -9.92
N ARG A 102 -4.18 5.39 -8.71
CA ARG A 102 -3.61 6.63 -8.15
C ARG A 102 -2.08 6.70 -8.24
N VAL A 103 -1.39 5.57 -8.06
CA VAL A 103 0.08 5.53 -8.13
C VAL A 103 0.57 5.85 -9.54
N LEU A 104 -0.15 5.38 -10.56
CA LEU A 104 0.15 5.69 -11.96
C LEU A 104 -0.09 7.17 -12.27
N PHE A 105 -1.23 7.73 -11.84
CA PHE A 105 -1.53 9.15 -12.03
C PHE A 105 -0.53 10.07 -11.34
N GLN A 106 -0.05 9.71 -10.14
CA GLN A 106 1.02 10.45 -9.47
C GLN A 106 2.36 10.40 -10.22
N LYS A 107 2.66 9.32 -10.94
CA LYS A 107 3.83 9.24 -11.83
C LYS A 107 3.63 10.11 -13.08
N MET A 108 2.46 10.05 -13.71
CA MET A 108 2.15 10.88 -14.88
C MET A 108 2.18 12.38 -14.56
N ALA A 109 1.59 12.80 -13.44
CA ALA A 109 1.62 14.20 -13.01
C ALA A 109 3.05 14.73 -12.77
N ARG A 110 3.99 13.85 -12.40
CA ARG A 110 5.42 14.18 -12.30
C ARG A 110 6.04 14.35 -13.69
N LEU A 111 5.84 13.37 -14.56
CA LEU A 111 6.34 13.42 -15.95
C LEU A 111 5.85 14.66 -16.71
N VAL A 112 4.56 15.00 -16.58
CA VAL A 112 3.97 16.19 -17.24
C VAL A 112 4.62 17.47 -16.73
N ARG A 113 4.87 17.58 -15.41
CA ARG A 113 5.60 18.72 -14.83
C ARG A 113 7.04 18.82 -15.33
N ASP A 114 7.73 17.69 -15.44
CA ASP A 114 9.12 17.67 -15.92
C ASP A 114 9.21 18.08 -17.40
N LEU A 115 8.27 17.60 -18.23
CA LEU A 115 8.17 18.00 -19.64
C LEU A 115 7.80 19.48 -19.80
N SER A 116 6.82 19.96 -19.02
CA SER A 116 6.39 21.35 -18.97
C SER A 116 7.58 22.28 -18.68
N ARG A 117 8.40 21.93 -17.67
CA ARG A 117 9.62 22.68 -17.31
C ARG A 117 10.66 22.65 -18.43
N LYS A 118 10.91 21.47 -19.02
CA LYS A 118 11.90 21.31 -20.10
C LYS A 118 11.58 22.17 -21.33
N HIS A 119 10.30 22.24 -21.69
CA HIS A 119 9.84 22.99 -22.86
C HIS A 119 9.33 24.40 -22.53
N ARG A 120 9.43 24.84 -21.26
CA ARG A 120 8.95 26.14 -20.75
C ARG A 120 7.48 26.44 -21.13
N LYS A 121 6.63 25.42 -21.13
CA LYS A 121 5.19 25.54 -21.37
C LYS A 121 4.43 25.31 -20.08
N GLN A 122 3.51 26.20 -19.72
CA GLN A 122 2.58 25.94 -18.61
C GLN A 122 1.55 24.88 -19.06
N VAL A 123 1.45 23.80 -18.30
CA VAL A 123 0.53 22.69 -18.56
C VAL A 123 -0.14 22.33 -17.23
N ASP A 124 -1.46 22.24 -17.24
CA ASP A 124 -2.24 21.71 -16.12
C ASP A 124 -2.60 20.25 -16.38
N PHE A 125 -2.57 19.41 -15.34
CA PHE A 125 -2.82 17.98 -15.44
C PHE A 125 -3.86 17.57 -14.40
N GLU A 126 -5.09 17.39 -14.87
CA GLU A 126 -6.23 16.95 -14.07
C GLU A 126 -6.55 15.48 -14.33
N THR A 127 -6.91 14.73 -13.27
CA THR A 127 -7.35 13.33 -13.38
C THR A 127 -8.65 13.15 -12.60
N SER A 128 -9.68 12.60 -13.23
CA SER A 128 -10.97 12.24 -12.59
C SER A 128 -10.96 10.81 -12.05
#